data_AF-A0A5C6RGF3-F1
#
_entry.id   AF-A0A5C6RGF3-F1
#
_cell.length_a   1.000
_cell.length_b   1.000
_cell.length_c   1.000
_cell.angle_alpha   90.00
_cell.angle_beta   90.00
_cell.angle_gamma   90.00
#
_symmetry.space_group_name_H-M   'P 1'
#
loop_
_entity.id
_entity.type
_entity.pdbx_description
1 polymer ?
#
loop_
_entity_poly.entity_id
_entity_poly.type
_entity_poly.pdbx_seq_one_letter_code
_entity_poly.pdbx_strand_id
1 'polypeptide(L)'
;MINSIQNLSPEDQQLLRDAVPYVTLLVAGADGIIDDAELAAGEKVAHVRSFQFHPEWMEFYKAIDGGLHDRMLALINELPRATEARQAELTARLSGLNKVLAKLDRRHARHFYEGLLSLAEHTAKASGGFIGWLTIGPKEAKVTDLPMIDPIQ
;
A
#
# COMPACT_ATOMS: atom_id res chain seq x y z
N MET A 1 19.79 1.37 2.61
CA MET A 1 18.57 2.02 2.07
C MET A 1 18.93 2.75 0.77
N ILE A 2 18.05 2.78 -0.24
CA ILE A 2 18.32 3.38 -1.56
C ILE A 2 18.65 4.88 -1.45
N ASN A 3 19.69 5.36 -2.15
CA ASN A 3 20.10 6.77 -2.11
C ASN A 3 18.99 7.71 -2.60
N SER A 4 18.21 7.33 -3.61
CA SER A 4 17.09 8.15 -4.10
C SER A 4 15.99 8.34 -3.06
N ILE A 5 15.76 7.34 -2.19
CA ILE A 5 14.83 7.46 -1.05
C ILE A 5 15.41 8.36 0.05
N GLN A 6 16.71 8.23 0.35
CA GLN A 6 17.37 9.05 1.38
C GLN A 6 17.34 10.55 1.07
N ASN A 7 17.28 10.91 -0.22
CA ASN A 7 17.21 12.29 -0.68
C ASN A 7 15.78 12.88 -0.66
N LEU A 8 14.76 12.06 -0.41
CA LEU A 8 13.39 12.53 -0.23
C LEU A 8 13.21 13.21 1.12
N SER A 9 12.21 14.10 1.21
CA SER A 9 11.87 14.71 2.50
C SER A 9 11.38 13.65 3.50
N PRO A 10 11.47 13.90 4.83
CA PRO A 10 10.96 12.98 5.83
C PRO A 10 9.49 12.59 5.60
N GLU A 11 8.67 13.53 5.14
CA GLU A 11 7.24 13.33 4.83
C GLU A 11 7.06 12.41 3.62
N ASP A 12 7.82 12.63 2.54
CA ASP A 12 7.80 11.77 1.35
C ASP A 12 8.25 10.34 1.69
N GLN A 13 9.31 10.20 2.50
CA GLN A 13 9.78 8.90 2.97
C GLN A 13 8.74 8.20 3.83
N GLN A 14 8.05 8.96 4.69
CA GLN A 14 6.98 8.42 5.52
C GLN A 14 5.79 7.98 4.67
N LEU A 15 5.41 8.74 3.64
CA LEU A 15 4.34 8.36 2.73
C LEU A 15 4.65 7.08 1.96
N LEU A 16 5.91 6.85 1.55
CA LEU A 16 6.32 5.56 0.99
C LEU A 16 6.12 4.41 1.99
N ARG A 17 6.51 4.61 3.26
CA ARG A 17 6.34 3.58 4.30
C ARG A 17 4.86 3.31 4.59
N ASP A 18 4.06 4.37 4.71
CA ASP A 18 2.63 4.30 5.01
C ASP A 18 1.82 3.70 3.84
N ALA A 19 2.34 3.74 2.61
CA ALA A 19 1.70 3.10 1.46
C ALA A 19 1.44 1.61 1.69
N VAL A 20 2.32 0.90 2.41
CA VAL A 20 2.17 -0.54 2.68
C VAL A 20 0.91 -0.82 3.50
N PRO A 21 0.74 -0.28 4.72
CA PRO A 21 -0.51 -0.49 5.46
C PRO A 21 -1.72 0.14 4.78
N TYR A 22 -1.58 1.25 4.05
CA TYR A 22 -2.71 1.84 3.30
C TYR A 22 -3.24 0.90 2.22
N VAL A 23 -2.37 0.28 1.42
CA VAL A 23 -2.79 -0.69 0.41
C VAL A 23 -3.43 -1.92 1.05
N THR A 24 -2.84 -2.47 2.11
CA THR A 24 -3.44 -3.62 2.82
C THR A 24 -4.84 -3.28 3.31
N LEU A 25 -5.03 -2.15 3.98
CA LEU A 25 -6.32 -1.75 4.53
C LEU A 25 -7.35 -1.35 3.46
N LEU A 26 -6.90 -0.78 2.34
CA LEU A 26 -7.76 -0.46 1.20
C LEU A 26 -8.37 -1.73 0.63
N VAL A 27 -7.53 -2.75 0.40
CA VAL A 27 -7.97 -4.01 -0.20
C VAL A 27 -8.78 -4.85 0.78
N ALA A 28 -8.28 -5.00 2.01
CA ALA A 28 -8.97 -5.75 3.06
C ALA A 28 -10.36 -5.17 3.32
N GLY A 29 -10.43 -3.87 3.58
CA GLY A 29 -11.68 -3.20 3.93
C GLY A 29 -12.63 -2.93 2.78
N ALA A 30 -12.46 -3.55 1.61
CA ALA A 30 -13.18 -3.23 0.39
C ALA A 30 -14.61 -3.81 0.35
N ASP A 31 -14.86 -4.95 0.98
CA ASP A 31 -16.21 -5.49 1.20
C ASP A 31 -16.90 -4.88 2.44
N GLY A 32 -16.16 -4.05 3.19
CA GLY A 32 -16.59 -3.40 4.41
C GLY A 32 -16.15 -4.09 5.71
N ILE A 33 -15.64 -5.32 5.61
CA ILE A 33 -15.06 -6.08 6.70
C ILE A 33 -13.54 -6.04 6.52
N ILE A 34 -12.78 -5.98 7.61
CA ILE A 34 -11.33 -6.17 7.57
C ILE A 34 -11.07 -7.43 8.37
N ASP A 35 -10.55 -8.46 7.73
CA ASP A 35 -10.27 -9.71 8.41
C ASP A 35 -8.79 -9.86 8.77
N ASP A 36 -8.52 -10.68 9.80
CA ASP A 36 -7.16 -10.90 10.29
C ASP A 36 -6.27 -11.61 9.25
N ALA A 37 -6.85 -12.39 8.33
CA ALA A 37 -6.09 -13.11 7.31
C ALA A 37 -5.57 -12.15 6.22
N GLU A 38 -6.34 -11.13 5.86
CA GLU A 38 -5.96 -10.05 4.95
C GLU A 38 -4.87 -9.15 5.55
N LEU A 39 -4.99 -8.81 6.84
CA LEU A 39 -3.95 -8.09 7.58
C LEU A 39 -2.66 -8.92 7.64
N ALA A 40 -2.77 -10.19 8.03
CA ALA A 40 -1.63 -11.11 8.10
C ALA A 40 -1.00 -11.35 6.71
N ALA A 41 -1.78 -11.34 5.64
CA ALA A 41 -1.26 -11.44 4.28
C ALA A 41 -0.42 -10.21 3.91
N GLY A 42 -0.90 -9.00 4.23
CA GLY A 42 -0.14 -7.77 4.02
C GLY A 42 1.16 -7.74 4.80
N GLU A 43 1.12 -8.14 6.07
CA GLU A 43 2.31 -8.31 6.92
C GLU A 43 3.29 -9.32 6.35
N LYS A 44 2.80 -10.50 5.98
CA LYS A 44 3.64 -11.56 5.43
C LYS A 44 4.37 -11.11 4.17
N VAL A 45 3.70 -10.36 3.29
CA VAL A 45 4.35 -9.81 2.08
C VAL A 45 5.45 -8.82 2.45
N ALA A 46 5.19 -7.88 3.37
CA ALA A 46 6.19 -6.91 3.82
C ALA A 46 7.39 -7.61 4.50
N HIS A 47 7.11 -8.59 5.35
CA HIS A 47 8.10 -9.41 6.04
C HIS A 47 8.97 -10.17 5.04
N VAL A 48 8.38 -10.91 4.09
CA VAL A 48 9.15 -11.63 3.06
C VAL A 48 10.04 -10.67 2.28
N ARG A 49 9.54 -9.49 1.92
CA ARG A 49 10.31 -8.50 1.16
C ARG A 49 11.44 -7.83 1.97
N SER A 50 11.38 -7.89 3.29
CA SER A 50 12.46 -7.42 4.17
C SER A 50 13.70 -8.34 4.12
N PHE A 51 13.53 -9.60 3.69
CA PHE A 51 14.63 -10.58 3.53
C PHE A 51 14.88 -11.02 2.08
N GLN A 52 13.84 -11.07 1.25
CA GLN A 52 13.86 -11.69 -0.08
C GLN A 52 13.09 -10.83 -1.08
N PHE A 53 13.76 -9.77 -1.55
CA PHE A 53 13.27 -8.91 -2.63
C PHE A 53 14.48 -8.31 -3.38
N HIS A 54 14.32 -7.16 -4.03
CA HIS A 54 15.45 -6.39 -4.52
C HIS A 54 16.31 -5.89 -3.34
N PRO A 55 17.64 -6.17 -3.32
CA PRO A 55 18.52 -5.78 -2.21
C PRO A 55 18.42 -4.31 -1.80
N GLU A 56 18.16 -3.45 -2.77
CA GLU A 56 17.98 -2.01 -2.61
C GLU A 56 16.76 -1.66 -1.72
N TRP A 57 15.68 -2.46 -1.79
CA TRP A 57 14.42 -2.26 -1.05
C TRP A 57 14.32 -3.03 0.27
N MET A 58 15.20 -4.01 0.53
CA MET A 58 15.12 -4.83 1.75
C MET A 58 15.16 -3.99 3.03
N GLU A 59 16.13 -3.07 3.14
CA GLU A 59 16.25 -2.18 4.31
C GLU A 59 15.03 -1.28 4.49
N PHE A 60 14.38 -0.88 3.39
CA PHE A 60 13.13 -0.14 3.45
C PHE A 60 12.00 -0.99 4.04
N TYR A 61 11.86 -2.24 3.59
CA TYR A 61 10.85 -3.15 4.14
C TYR A 61 11.13 -3.57 5.59
N LYS A 62 12.40 -3.72 5.99
CA LYS A 62 12.77 -3.96 7.40
C LYS A 62 12.30 -2.83 8.33
N ALA A 63 12.40 -1.58 7.88
CA ALA A 63 11.94 -0.44 8.64
C ALA A 63 10.41 -0.40 8.82
N ILE A 64 9.67 -1.11 7.96
CA ILE A 64 8.20 -1.23 8.03
C ILE A 64 7.81 -2.44 8.88
N ASP A 65 8.46 -3.59 8.65
CA ASP A 65 8.15 -4.89 9.26
C ASP A 65 8.06 -4.81 10.80
N GLY A 66 9.01 -4.11 11.45
CA GLY A 66 9.11 -4.02 12.91
C GLY A 66 7.95 -3.34 13.65
N GLY A 67 6.93 -2.82 12.96
CA GLY A 67 5.75 -2.21 13.59
C GLY A 67 4.52 -2.18 12.69
N LEU A 68 4.50 -2.97 11.61
CA LEU A 68 3.44 -2.91 10.61
C LEU A 68 2.07 -3.29 11.18
N HIS A 69 2.01 -4.35 12.00
CA HIS A 69 0.77 -4.79 12.63
C HIS A 69 0.13 -3.69 13.49
N ASP A 70 0.90 -3.16 14.45
CA ASP A 70 0.46 -2.08 15.35
C ASP A 70 0.06 -0.83 14.57
N ARG A 71 0.79 -0.51 13.48
CA ARG A 71 0.45 0.59 12.59
C ARG A 71 -0.89 0.37 11.89
N MET A 72 -1.18 -0.83 11.40
CA MET A 72 -2.48 -1.14 10.80
C MET A 72 -3.61 -1.05 11.82
N LEU A 73 -3.43 -1.57 13.04
CA LEU A 73 -4.42 -1.45 14.11
C LEU A 73 -4.67 0.02 14.50
N ALA A 74 -3.61 0.83 14.58
CA ALA A 74 -3.75 2.26 14.84
C ALA A 74 -4.55 2.96 13.73
N LEU A 75 -4.25 2.64 12.46
CA LEU A 75 -4.98 3.18 11.31
C LEU A 75 -6.44 2.75 11.27
N ILE A 76 -6.77 1.50 11.61
CA ILE A 76 -8.16 1.05 11.71
C ILE A 76 -8.95 1.88 12.72
N ASN A 77 -8.31 2.30 13.82
CA ASN A 77 -8.93 3.16 14.83
C ASN A 77 -9.00 4.64 14.41
N GLU A 78 -8.06 5.13 13.61
CA GLU A 78 -8.01 6.50 13.09
C GLU A 78 -8.99 6.73 11.93
N LEU A 79 -9.11 5.75 11.03
CA LEU A 79 -9.86 5.86 9.80
C LEU A 79 -11.38 5.88 10.04
N PRO A 80 -12.17 6.44 9.10
CA PRO A 80 -13.62 6.36 9.16
C PRO A 80 -14.12 4.91 9.28
N ARG A 81 -15.17 4.71 10.08
CA ARG A 81 -15.80 3.38 10.22
C ARG A 81 -16.61 2.98 9.00
N ALA A 82 -17.24 3.96 8.33
CA ALA A 82 -18.04 3.72 7.14
C ALA A 82 -17.13 3.34 5.95
N THR A 83 -17.48 2.25 5.26
CA THR A 83 -16.67 1.66 4.19
C THR A 83 -16.31 2.67 3.11
N GLU A 84 -17.30 3.35 2.52
CA GLU A 84 -17.06 4.33 1.45
C GLU A 84 -16.16 5.49 1.91
N ALA A 85 -16.38 6.00 3.12
CA ALA A 85 -15.55 7.09 3.67
C ALA A 85 -14.11 6.63 3.94
N ARG A 86 -13.92 5.41 4.45
CA ARG A 86 -12.60 4.81 4.66
C ARG A 86 -11.85 4.61 3.33
N GLN A 87 -12.55 4.07 2.34
CA GLN A 87 -12.02 3.84 1.00
C GLN A 87 -11.62 5.17 0.33
N ALA A 88 -12.46 6.20 0.45
CA ALA A 88 -12.16 7.54 -0.08
C ALA A 88 -10.93 8.17 0.60
N GLU A 89 -10.83 8.09 1.93
CA GLU A 89 -9.70 8.61 2.70
C GLU A 89 -8.39 7.89 2.33
N LEU A 90 -8.39 6.56 2.29
CA LEU A 90 -7.22 5.77 1.89
C LEU A 90 -6.80 6.07 0.45
N THR A 91 -7.77 6.17 -0.46
CA THR A 91 -7.53 6.54 -1.86
C THR A 91 -6.88 7.92 -1.97
N ALA A 92 -7.36 8.91 -1.20
CA ALA A 92 -6.79 10.25 -1.18
C ALA A 92 -5.35 10.27 -0.65
N ARG A 93 -5.07 9.53 0.43
CA ARG A 93 -3.71 9.37 0.98
C ARG A 93 -2.77 8.72 -0.02
N LEU A 94 -3.19 7.61 -0.64
CA LEU A 94 -2.41 6.89 -1.65
C LEU A 94 -2.14 7.71 -2.91
N SER A 95 -3.08 8.56 -3.33
CA SER A 95 -2.89 9.47 -4.47
C SER A 95 -1.71 10.44 -4.26
N GLY A 96 -1.35 10.73 -3.01
CA GLY A 96 -0.16 11.51 -2.67
C GLY A 96 1.14 10.88 -3.19
N LEU A 97 1.17 9.56 -3.39
CA LEU A 97 2.35 8.86 -3.90
C LEU A 97 2.75 9.31 -5.30
N ASN A 98 1.83 9.76 -6.15
CA ASN A 98 2.16 10.17 -7.52
C ASN A 98 3.25 11.25 -7.55
N LYS A 99 3.19 12.20 -6.60
CA LYS A 99 4.20 13.26 -6.44
C LYS A 99 5.53 12.73 -5.91
N VAL A 100 5.51 11.70 -5.06
CA VAL A 100 6.72 11.10 -4.47
C VAL A 100 7.42 10.20 -5.48
N LEU A 101 6.66 9.36 -6.19
CA LEU A 101 7.20 8.46 -7.21
C LEU A 101 7.82 9.21 -8.38
N ALA A 102 7.29 10.38 -8.73
CA ALA A 102 7.89 11.27 -9.74
C ALA A 102 9.27 11.84 -9.33
N LYS A 103 9.62 11.84 -8.04
CA LYS A 103 10.94 12.28 -7.52
C LYS A 103 11.97 11.15 -7.50
N LEU A 104 11.52 9.89 -7.57
CA LEU A 104 12.40 8.74 -7.65
C LEU A 104 12.87 8.54 -9.09
N ASP A 105 14.04 7.93 -9.27
CA ASP A 105 14.40 7.42 -10.58
C ASP A 105 13.38 6.36 -11.03
N ARG A 106 13.16 6.31 -12.34
CA ARG A 106 12.11 5.50 -12.95
C ARG A 106 12.17 4.02 -12.57
N ARG A 107 13.38 3.46 -12.44
CA ARG A 107 13.56 2.05 -12.08
C ARG A 107 13.07 1.78 -10.67
N HIS A 108 13.49 2.57 -9.69
CA HIS A 108 13.03 2.40 -8.31
C HIS A 108 11.53 2.70 -8.17
N ALA A 109 11.03 3.76 -8.81
CA ALA A 109 9.61 4.09 -8.81
C ALA A 109 8.76 2.92 -9.32
N ARG A 110 9.18 2.30 -10.43
CA ARG A 110 8.49 1.13 -11.00
C ARG A 110 8.53 -0.08 -10.09
N HIS A 111 9.69 -0.44 -9.55
CA HIS A 111 9.80 -1.58 -8.62
C HIS A 111 8.93 -1.42 -7.38
N PHE A 112 8.82 -0.20 -6.86
CA PHE A 112 7.93 0.09 -5.75
C PHE A 112 6.45 -0.05 -6.14
N TYR A 113 6.05 0.53 -7.28
CA TYR A 113 4.68 0.43 -7.79
C TYR A 113 4.25 -1.02 -8.05
N GLU A 114 5.08 -1.82 -8.75
CA GLU A 114 4.87 -3.25 -8.96
C GLU A 114 4.77 -4.01 -7.63
N GLY A 115 5.58 -3.61 -6.65
CA GLY A 115 5.50 -4.11 -5.28
C GLY A 115 4.13 -3.85 -4.62
N LEU A 116 3.58 -2.64 -4.77
CA LEU A 116 2.26 -2.31 -4.22
C LEU A 116 1.13 -3.10 -4.91
N LEU A 117 1.18 -3.26 -6.23
CA LEU A 117 0.20 -4.07 -6.97
C LEU A 117 0.23 -5.54 -6.52
N SER A 118 1.42 -6.12 -6.40
CA SER A 118 1.58 -7.50 -5.90
C SER A 118 1.11 -7.64 -4.46
N LEU A 119 1.34 -6.63 -3.61
CA LEU A 119 0.82 -6.61 -2.23
C LEU A 119 -0.72 -6.63 -2.25
N ALA A 120 -1.34 -5.75 -3.03
CA ALA A 120 -2.78 -5.67 -3.17
C ALA A 120 -3.39 -7.01 -3.65
N GLU A 121 -2.76 -7.65 -4.63
CA GLU A 121 -3.18 -8.96 -5.13
C GLU A 121 -3.08 -10.06 -4.05
N HIS A 122 -2.00 -10.09 -3.27
CA HIS A 122 -1.85 -11.05 -2.19
C HIS A 122 -2.87 -10.87 -1.07
N THR A 123 -3.18 -9.62 -0.70
CA THR A 123 -4.24 -9.31 0.27
C THR A 123 -5.61 -9.77 -0.24
N ALA A 124 -5.98 -9.45 -1.48
CA ALA A 124 -7.27 -9.87 -2.05
C ALA A 124 -7.41 -11.40 -2.15
N LYS A 125 -6.31 -12.12 -2.42
CA LYS A 125 -6.31 -13.59 -2.43
C LYS A 125 -6.51 -14.19 -1.04
N ALA A 126 -6.11 -13.50 0.02
CA ALA A 126 -6.38 -13.93 1.40
C ALA A 126 -7.87 -13.84 1.74
N SER A 127 -8.57 -12.85 1.17
CA SER A 127 -10.03 -12.64 1.21
C SER A 127 -10.86 -13.72 0.48
N GLY A 128 -10.27 -14.88 0.17
CA GLY A 128 -10.94 -15.92 -0.61
C GLY A 128 -11.23 -15.55 -2.07
N GLY A 129 -10.57 -14.50 -2.60
CA GLY A 129 -10.71 -14.04 -3.98
C GLY A 129 -11.78 -12.97 -4.19
N PHE A 130 -12.33 -12.38 -3.13
CA PHE A 130 -13.12 -11.16 -3.26
C PHE A 130 -12.23 -10.02 -3.77
N ILE A 131 -12.69 -9.35 -4.82
CA ILE A 131 -12.02 -8.17 -5.38
C ILE A 131 -13.02 -7.02 -5.29
N GLY A 132 -12.75 -6.09 -4.38
CA GLY A 132 -13.55 -4.88 -4.24
C GLY A 132 -13.35 -3.89 -5.40
N TRP A 133 -14.27 -2.93 -5.49
CA TRP A 133 -14.29 -1.93 -6.55
C TRP A 133 -14.35 -0.52 -5.96
N LEU A 134 -13.71 0.43 -6.63
CA LEU A 134 -13.73 1.86 -6.31
C LEU A 134 -14.32 2.64 -7.47
N THR A 135 -15.06 3.69 -7.14
CA THR A 135 -15.51 4.69 -8.11
C THR A 135 -14.44 5.77 -8.28
N ILE A 136 -14.00 5.99 -9.53
CA ILE A 136 -13.10 7.07 -9.92
C ILE A 136 -13.83 7.92 -10.97
N GLY A 137 -14.36 9.04 -10.52
CA GLY A 137 -15.26 9.87 -11.34
C GLY A 137 -16.47 9.04 -11.79
N PRO A 138 -16.78 8.97 -13.10
CA PRO A 138 -17.93 8.20 -13.60
C PRO A 138 -17.63 6.71 -13.86
N LYS A 139 -16.42 6.20 -13.53
CA LYS A 139 -16.01 4.82 -13.83
C LYS A 139 -15.71 4.04 -12.56
N GLU A 140 -15.96 2.73 -12.58
CA GLU A 140 -15.51 1.80 -11.54
C GLU A 140 -14.19 1.12 -11.95
N ALA A 141 -13.35 0.82 -10.97
CA ALA A 141 -12.08 0.12 -11.14
C ALA A 141 -11.80 -0.80 -9.94
N LYS A 142 -11.02 -1.86 -10.13
CA LYS A 142 -10.67 -2.79 -9.04
C LYS A 142 -9.76 -2.09 -8.04
N VAL A 143 -9.98 -2.33 -6.75
CA VAL A 143 -9.07 -1.85 -5.69
C VAL A 143 -7.65 -2.36 -5.90
N THR A 144 -7.51 -3.60 -6.39
CA THR A 144 -6.22 -4.29 -6.58
C THR A 144 -5.35 -3.65 -7.64
N ASP A 145 -5.95 -2.93 -8.58
CA ASP A 145 -5.22 -2.26 -9.67
C ASP A 145 -4.66 -0.91 -9.22
N LEU A 146 -4.90 -0.52 -7.97
CA LEU A 146 -4.49 0.76 -7.34
C LEU A 146 -4.69 1.96 -8.27
N PRO A 147 -5.93 2.19 -8.75
CA PRO A 147 -6.20 3.08 -9.87
C PRO A 147 -6.04 4.58 -9.53
N MET A 148 -5.73 4.90 -8.28
CA MET A 148 -5.37 6.24 -7.81
C MET A 148 -3.86 6.55 -7.93
N ILE A 149 -3.04 5.52 -8.18
CA ILE A 149 -1.61 5.66 -8.42
C ILE A 149 -1.37 5.63 -9.93
N ASP A 150 -0.67 6.63 -10.45
CA ASP A 150 -0.34 6.74 -11.86
C ASP A 150 0.56 5.54 -12.28
N PRO A 151 0.16 4.76 -13.30
CA PRO A 151 0.94 3.61 -13.72
C PRO A 151 2.36 4.01 -14.16
N ILE A 152 3.36 3.27 -13.66
CA ILE A 152 4.77 3.50 -13.99
C ILE A 152 5.24 2.40 -14.95
N GLN A 153 5.55 2.77 -16.19
CA GLN A 153 6.04 1.87 -17.25
C GLN A 153 7.57 1.70 -17.22
#